data_AF-A0A9P9KA82-F1
#
_entry.id   AF-A0A9P9KA82-F1
#
_cell.length_a   1.000
_cell.length_b   1.000
_cell.length_c   1.000
_cell.angle_alpha   90.00
_cell.angle_beta   90.00
_cell.angle_gamma   90.00
#
_symmetry.space_group_name_H-M   'P 1'
#
loop_
_entity.id
_entity.type
_entity.pdbx_description
1 polymer ?
#
loop_
_entity_poly.entity_id
_entity_poly.type
_entity_poly.pdbx_seq_one_letter_code
_entity_poly.pdbx_strand_id
1 'polypeptide(L)'
;MASRLTPAPESTTNLDALDDEHRKVLNRALVAVACHQIGAYLFSLDDGAHKHKLYDDWRQKVLEEKESGIESRRYYDPPPIAFSHRAYQYPEQYPRGLDDVAGYWAESKILGGVIVFDRGETEQECRAMWIHGDLIRGPRTLYPPTKEQFDALIKFLTTPLEENLTFPFPIHGASINRPRWHPYHAFAYYHIFRDRYERRLPPNPSQPGCVEDGMDWPELDDRRILLLGGFSSPQGEPYVNDDEYAAAKERIKIITPSSPL
;
A
#
# COMPACT_ATOMS: atom_id res chain seq x y z
N MET A 1 64.84 -11.28 30.89
CA MET A 1 63.39 -11.42 31.12
C MET A 1 62.67 -10.41 30.26
N ALA A 2 62.10 -10.84 29.13
CA ALA A 2 61.22 -10.02 28.30
C ALA A 2 60.12 -10.95 27.80
N SER A 3 58.94 -10.86 28.42
CA SER A 3 57.77 -11.67 28.11
C SER A 3 57.12 -11.15 26.84
N ARG A 4 56.97 -12.02 25.83
CA ARG A 4 56.23 -11.72 24.60
C ARG A 4 54.73 -11.75 24.92
N LEU A 5 54.09 -10.58 24.88
CA LEU A 5 52.63 -10.46 24.91
C LEU A 5 52.06 -10.97 23.59
N THR A 6 51.25 -12.02 23.66
CA THR A 6 50.32 -12.42 22.59
C THR A 6 49.23 -11.37 22.41
N PRO A 7 48.84 -11.00 21.18
CA PRO A 7 47.72 -10.10 20.97
C PRO A 7 46.41 -10.81 21.32
N ALA A 8 45.52 -10.09 22.01
CA ALA A 8 44.16 -10.51 22.30
C ALA A 8 43.35 -10.65 21.00
N PRO A 9 42.37 -11.57 20.92
CA PRO A 9 41.50 -11.67 19.77
C PRO A 9 40.63 -10.41 19.68
N GLU A 10 40.72 -9.71 18.56
CA GLU A 10 39.82 -8.63 18.21
C GLU A 10 38.38 -9.14 18.25
N SER A 11 37.57 -8.53 19.11
CA SER A 11 36.13 -8.74 19.12
C SER A 11 35.54 -8.14 17.85
N THR A 12 35.47 -8.92 16.78
CA THR A 12 34.63 -8.67 15.62
C THR A 12 33.18 -8.75 16.05
N THR A 13 32.71 -7.65 16.64
CA THR A 13 31.29 -7.42 16.93
C THR A 13 30.61 -7.07 15.62
N ASN A 14 30.31 -8.13 14.86
CA ASN A 14 29.09 -8.35 14.08
C ASN A 14 28.38 -7.09 13.54
N LEU A 15 29.04 -6.40 12.60
CA LEU A 15 28.36 -5.50 11.64
C LEU A 15 27.47 -6.29 10.67
N ASP A 16 27.69 -7.60 10.56
CA ASP A 16 26.97 -8.53 9.67
C ASP A 16 25.61 -9.01 10.24
N ALA A 17 25.17 -8.53 11.41
CA ALA A 17 23.83 -8.80 11.96
C ALA A 17 22.88 -7.59 11.84
N LEU A 18 23.40 -6.43 11.44
CA LEU A 18 22.59 -5.31 10.93
C LEU A 18 22.08 -5.57 9.48
N ASP A 19 22.28 -6.78 8.95
CA ASP A 19 22.75 -7.00 7.56
C ASP A 19 21.81 -7.82 6.65
N ASP A 20 20.62 -8.24 7.09
CA ASP A 20 19.77 -9.12 6.25
C ASP A 20 18.33 -8.61 6.06
N GLU A 21 17.66 -8.17 7.14
CA GLU A 21 16.34 -7.56 7.02
C GLU A 21 16.38 -6.19 6.34
N HIS A 22 17.34 -5.33 6.70
CA HIS A 22 17.52 -4.03 6.05
C HIS A 22 17.83 -4.17 4.55
N ARG A 23 18.67 -5.14 4.15
CA ARG A 23 18.92 -5.44 2.73
C ARG A 23 17.65 -5.91 2.02
N LYS A 24 16.88 -6.81 2.64
CA LYS A 24 15.60 -7.27 2.09
C LYS A 24 14.61 -6.13 1.93
N VAL A 25 14.57 -5.16 2.85
CA VAL A 25 13.68 -3.98 2.72
C VAL A 25 14.20 -3.00 1.67
N LEU A 26 15.50 -2.76 1.60
CA LEU A 26 16.10 -1.91 0.57
C LEU A 26 15.83 -2.45 -0.84
N ASN A 27 15.95 -3.77 -1.04
CA ASN A 27 15.59 -4.42 -2.30
C ASN A 27 14.10 -4.23 -2.66
N ARG A 28 13.19 -4.18 -1.68
CA ARG A 28 11.76 -3.90 -1.92
C ARG A 28 11.54 -2.49 -2.45
N ALA A 29 12.19 -1.51 -1.82
CA ALA A 29 12.15 -0.12 -2.27
C ALA A 29 12.68 0.00 -3.70
N LEU A 30 13.74 -0.73 -4.04
CA LEU A 30 14.30 -0.73 -5.39
C LEU A 30 13.34 -1.31 -6.44
N VAL A 31 12.63 -2.41 -6.15
CA VAL A 31 11.66 -2.99 -7.10
C VAL A 31 10.48 -2.05 -7.34
N ALA A 32 9.90 -1.49 -6.27
CA ALA A 32 8.80 -0.53 -6.38
C ALA A 32 9.21 0.71 -7.19
N VAL A 33 10.38 1.27 -6.87
CA VAL A 33 10.93 2.43 -7.59
C VAL A 33 11.25 2.09 -9.04
N ALA A 34 11.78 0.90 -9.33
CA ALA A 34 12.05 0.46 -10.71
C ALA A 34 10.77 0.32 -11.52
N CYS A 35 9.72 -0.32 -10.99
CA CYS A 35 8.41 -0.41 -11.65
C CYS A 35 7.84 0.98 -11.94
N HIS A 36 7.90 1.88 -10.97
CA HIS A 36 7.47 3.28 -11.13
C HIS A 36 8.28 4.00 -12.21
N GLN A 37 9.60 3.88 -12.20
CA GLN A 37 10.50 4.53 -13.16
C GLN A 37 10.29 4.02 -14.58
N ILE A 38 10.15 2.71 -14.76
CA ILE A 38 9.86 2.08 -16.05
C ILE A 38 8.50 2.55 -16.57
N GLY A 39 7.46 2.53 -15.74
CA GLY A 39 6.12 2.98 -16.12
C GLY A 39 6.11 4.44 -16.57
N ALA A 40 6.74 5.32 -15.80
CA ALA A 40 6.89 6.73 -16.13
C ALA A 40 7.71 6.94 -17.42
N TYR A 41 8.80 6.19 -17.60
CA TYR A 41 9.61 6.27 -18.82
C TYR A 41 8.82 5.84 -20.05
N LEU A 42 8.15 4.68 -20.00
CA LEU A 42 7.32 4.19 -21.10
C LEU A 42 6.18 5.16 -21.44
N PHE A 43 5.56 5.78 -20.44
CA PHE A 43 4.57 6.82 -20.65
C PHE A 43 5.19 8.02 -21.38
N SER A 44 6.35 8.51 -20.94
CA SER A 44 7.01 9.68 -21.55
C SER A 44 7.37 9.50 -23.03
N LEU A 45 7.53 8.26 -23.50
CA LEU A 45 7.78 7.98 -24.91
C LEU A 45 6.58 8.30 -25.81
N ASP A 46 5.36 8.27 -25.25
CA ASP A 46 4.08 8.42 -25.98
C ASP A 46 4.04 7.57 -27.28
N ASP A 47 4.71 6.41 -27.28
CA ASP A 47 4.90 5.56 -28.45
C ASP A 47 3.84 4.46 -28.56
N GLY A 48 3.08 4.24 -27.48
CA GLY A 48 2.00 3.27 -27.40
C GLY A 48 0.77 3.57 -28.28
N ALA A 49 -0.18 2.63 -28.24
CA ALA A 49 -1.44 2.70 -28.99
C ALA A 49 -2.39 3.80 -28.47
N HIS A 50 -2.27 4.18 -27.19
CA HIS A 50 -3.09 5.18 -26.54
C HIS A 50 -2.30 6.48 -26.38
N LYS A 51 -2.22 7.26 -27.46
CA LYS A 51 -1.50 8.55 -27.47
C LYS A 51 -2.06 9.53 -26.44
N HIS A 52 -1.20 10.31 -25.80
CA HIS A 52 -1.60 11.32 -24.81
C HIS A 52 -2.65 12.27 -25.36
N LYS A 53 -2.42 12.77 -26.58
CA LYS A 53 -3.34 13.67 -27.27
C LYS A 53 -4.76 13.13 -27.39
N LEU A 54 -4.92 11.83 -27.65
CA LEU A 54 -6.25 11.23 -27.78
C LEU A 54 -7.02 11.29 -26.45
N TYR A 55 -6.32 11.07 -25.34
CA TYR A 55 -6.91 11.18 -24.01
C TYR A 55 -7.19 12.64 -23.65
N ASP A 56 -6.26 13.55 -23.95
CA ASP A 56 -6.41 14.98 -23.65
C ASP A 56 -7.60 15.60 -24.39
N ASP A 57 -7.73 15.31 -25.69
CA ASP A 57 -8.86 15.76 -26.52
C ASP A 57 -10.19 15.24 -25.95
N TRP A 58 -10.24 13.97 -25.55
CA TRP A 58 -11.41 13.40 -24.87
C TRP A 58 -11.67 14.11 -23.54
N ARG A 59 -10.66 14.24 -22.68
CA ARG A 59 -10.77 14.83 -21.34
C ARG A 59 -11.28 16.26 -21.40
N GLN A 60 -10.75 17.06 -22.32
CA GLN A 60 -11.19 18.44 -22.53
C GLN A 60 -12.67 18.50 -22.89
N LYS A 61 -13.11 17.70 -23.86
CA LYS A 61 -14.52 17.61 -24.24
C LYS A 61 -15.41 17.26 -23.05
N VAL A 62 -14.99 16.32 -22.20
CA VAL A 62 -15.74 15.93 -20.99
C VAL A 62 -15.87 17.10 -19.99
N LEU A 63 -14.81 17.88 -19.81
CA LEU A 63 -14.84 19.04 -18.91
C LEU A 63 -15.73 20.16 -19.46
N GLU A 64 -15.67 20.42 -20.77
CA GLU A 64 -16.55 21.40 -21.45
C GLU A 64 -18.04 20.99 -21.39
N GLU A 65 -18.34 19.69 -21.58
CA GLU A 65 -19.70 19.12 -21.43
C GLU A 65 -20.25 19.28 -20.00
N LYS A 66 -19.35 19.21 -19.00
CA LYS A 66 -19.70 19.39 -17.59
C LYS A 66 -19.95 20.86 -17.26
N GLU A 67 -19.09 21.77 -17.74
CA GLU A 67 -19.23 23.22 -17.51
C GLU A 67 -20.47 23.79 -18.19
N SER A 68 -20.80 23.32 -19.40
CA SER A 68 -22.01 23.70 -20.13
C SER A 68 -23.30 23.13 -19.55
N GLY A 69 -23.22 22.30 -18.50
CA GLY A 69 -24.38 21.67 -17.85
C GLY A 69 -25.10 20.62 -18.71
N ILE A 70 -24.53 20.26 -19.87
CA ILE A 70 -25.10 19.29 -20.82
C ILE A 70 -25.07 17.88 -20.21
N GLU A 71 -24.02 17.55 -19.43
CA GLU A 71 -23.94 16.31 -18.67
C GLU A 71 -23.79 16.56 -17.16
N SER A 72 -24.86 17.00 -16.51
CA SER A 72 -24.98 17.03 -15.04
C SER A 72 -24.80 15.65 -14.36
N ARG A 73 -24.67 14.57 -15.14
CA ARG A 73 -24.58 13.18 -14.68
C ARG A 73 -23.15 12.67 -14.46
N ARG A 74 -22.11 13.35 -14.94
CA ARG A 74 -20.73 12.93 -14.62
C ARG A 74 -20.36 13.44 -13.23
N TYR A 75 -20.62 12.59 -12.25
CA TYR A 75 -20.38 12.84 -10.84
C TYR A 75 -18.88 13.02 -10.49
N TYR A 76 -17.98 12.67 -11.41
CA TYR A 76 -16.53 12.67 -11.18
C TYR A 76 -15.78 13.40 -12.29
N ASP A 77 -14.79 14.18 -11.90
CA ASP A 77 -13.84 14.77 -12.84
C ASP A 77 -12.96 13.66 -13.44
N PRO A 78 -12.75 13.67 -14.77
CA PRO A 78 -11.84 12.73 -15.40
C PRO A 78 -10.42 12.93 -14.83
N PRO A 79 -9.66 11.83 -14.62
CA PRO A 79 -8.30 11.93 -14.11
C PRO A 79 -7.41 12.77 -15.03
N PRO A 80 -6.23 13.23 -14.55
CA PRO A 80 -5.33 14.05 -15.36
C PRO A 80 -4.83 13.30 -16.61
N ILE A 81 -4.60 11.99 -16.50
CA ILE A 81 -4.18 11.10 -17.59
C ILE A 81 -4.90 9.76 -17.50
N ALA A 82 -4.94 9.03 -18.63
CA ALA A 82 -5.56 7.71 -18.74
C ALA A 82 -5.02 6.71 -17.69
N PHE A 83 -3.71 6.76 -17.47
CA PHE A 83 -2.98 5.89 -16.55
C PHE A 83 -2.77 6.60 -15.22
N SER A 84 -3.77 6.57 -14.35
CA SER A 84 -3.72 7.27 -13.06
C SER A 84 -4.22 6.40 -11.92
N HIS A 85 -3.49 6.43 -10.81
CA HIS A 85 -3.94 5.87 -9.54
C HIS A 85 -4.94 6.81 -8.87
N ARG A 86 -5.91 6.33 -8.08
CA ARG A 86 -6.92 7.20 -7.44
C ARG A 86 -6.36 8.24 -6.47
N ALA A 87 -5.33 7.87 -5.72
CA ALA A 87 -4.72 8.70 -4.68
C ALA A 87 -3.46 9.50 -5.11
N TYR A 88 -2.86 9.18 -6.26
CA TYR A 88 -1.59 9.77 -6.71
C TYR A 88 -1.78 10.51 -8.04
N GLN A 89 -2.55 11.60 -8.02
CA GLN A 89 -3.05 12.31 -9.22
C GLN A 89 -2.59 13.77 -9.32
N TYR A 90 -1.68 14.22 -8.46
CA TYR A 90 -1.27 15.63 -8.40
C TYR A 90 0.11 15.80 -9.03
N PRO A 91 0.19 15.98 -10.36
CA PRO A 91 1.47 16.05 -11.05
C PRO A 91 2.35 17.21 -10.57
N GLU A 92 1.76 18.28 -10.04
CA GLU A 92 2.51 19.44 -9.56
C GLU A 92 3.42 19.09 -8.35
N GLN A 93 3.17 17.97 -7.68
CA GLN A 93 3.99 17.50 -6.57
C GLN A 93 5.20 16.67 -7.04
N TYR A 94 5.17 16.18 -8.27
CA TYR A 94 6.10 15.15 -8.72
C TYR A 94 7.22 15.73 -9.58
N PRO A 95 8.48 15.31 -9.39
CA PRO A 95 9.61 15.82 -10.17
C PRO A 95 9.44 15.70 -11.70
N ARG A 96 8.74 14.65 -12.17
CA ARG A 96 8.46 14.42 -13.61
C ARG A 96 7.00 14.67 -13.98
N GLY A 97 6.22 15.33 -13.12
CA GLY A 97 4.85 15.70 -13.43
C GLY A 97 3.94 14.50 -13.73
N LEU A 98 3.31 14.52 -14.91
CA LEU A 98 2.37 13.48 -15.35
C LEU A 98 3.02 12.11 -15.53
N ASP A 99 4.32 12.05 -15.84
CA ASP A 99 5.02 10.79 -16.01
C ASP A 99 5.05 10.00 -14.69
N ASP A 100 5.23 10.70 -13.56
CA ASP A 100 5.19 10.08 -12.25
C ASP A 100 3.77 9.60 -11.87
N VAL A 101 2.71 10.30 -12.31
CA VAL A 101 1.32 9.82 -12.17
C VAL A 101 1.15 8.45 -12.86
N ALA A 102 1.69 8.32 -14.07
CA ALA A 102 1.69 7.06 -14.82
C ALA A 102 2.56 6.00 -14.15
N GLY A 103 3.69 6.40 -13.55
CA GLY A 103 4.55 5.53 -12.76
C GLY A 103 3.82 4.88 -11.58
N TYR A 104 3.10 5.68 -10.79
CA TYR A 104 2.30 5.18 -9.66
C TYR A 104 1.17 4.25 -10.13
N TRP A 105 0.54 4.56 -11.27
CA TRP A 105 -0.45 3.67 -11.87
C TRP A 105 0.18 2.33 -12.25
N ALA A 106 1.32 2.33 -12.95
CA ALA A 106 2.00 1.12 -13.38
C ALA A 106 2.41 0.25 -12.19
N GLU A 107 3.01 0.86 -11.17
CA GLU A 107 3.34 0.20 -9.90
C GLU A 107 2.12 -0.47 -9.28
N SER A 108 0.98 0.24 -9.22
CA SER A 108 -0.25 -0.32 -8.66
C SER A 108 -0.82 -1.50 -9.44
N LYS A 109 -0.66 -1.51 -10.76
CA LYS A 109 -1.13 -2.64 -11.60
C LYS A 109 -0.20 -3.84 -11.52
N ILE A 110 1.10 -3.61 -11.39
CA ILE A 110 2.09 -4.68 -11.31
C ILE A 110 2.12 -5.29 -9.91
N LEU A 111 2.22 -4.46 -8.86
CA LEU A 111 2.44 -4.91 -7.48
C LEU A 111 1.14 -5.08 -6.68
N GLY A 112 0.02 -4.56 -7.19
CA GLY A 112 -1.28 -4.57 -6.51
C GLY A 112 -1.60 -3.30 -5.71
N GLY A 113 -0.67 -2.35 -5.67
CA GLY A 113 -0.81 -1.04 -5.06
C GLY A 113 0.52 -0.29 -5.09
N VAL A 114 0.51 0.97 -4.63
CA VAL A 114 1.74 1.74 -4.42
C VAL A 114 2.37 1.32 -3.10
N ILE A 115 3.66 0.98 -3.16
CA ILE A 115 4.44 0.54 -2.01
C ILE A 115 4.97 1.77 -1.26
N VAL A 116 4.64 1.83 0.03
CA VAL A 116 5.10 2.89 0.94
C VAL A 116 5.77 2.25 2.15
N PHE A 117 6.63 3.01 2.83
CA PHE A 117 7.47 2.50 3.90
C PHE A 117 7.27 3.28 5.18
N ASP A 118 7.35 2.60 6.32
CA ASP A 118 7.57 3.27 7.60
C ASP A 118 9.01 3.79 7.64
N ARG A 119 9.15 5.11 7.56
CA ARG A 119 10.43 5.80 7.50
C ARG A 119 11.02 6.14 8.88
N GLY A 120 10.32 5.80 9.97
CA GLY A 120 10.69 6.21 11.32
C GLY A 120 10.70 7.73 11.51
N GLU A 121 11.01 8.16 12.73
CA GLU A 121 11.04 9.59 13.10
C GLU A 121 12.12 10.38 12.34
N THR A 122 13.20 9.71 11.93
CA THR A 122 14.30 10.31 11.17
C THR A 122 13.97 10.44 9.68
N GLU A 123 12.89 9.82 9.22
CA GLU A 123 12.45 9.72 7.83
C GLU A 123 13.45 9.06 6.86
N GLN A 124 14.51 8.45 7.39
CA GLN A 124 15.57 7.80 6.62
C GLN A 124 15.50 6.28 6.71
N GLU A 125 14.71 5.76 7.64
CA GLU A 125 14.63 4.33 7.89
C GLU A 125 13.66 3.66 6.92
N CYS A 126 13.57 2.34 7.02
CA CYS A 126 12.65 1.54 6.25
C CYS A 126 12.24 0.35 7.12
N ARG A 127 11.42 0.62 8.14
CA ARG A 127 11.06 -0.32 9.20
C ARG A 127 10.05 -1.36 8.76
N ALA A 128 9.08 -0.94 7.95
CA ALA A 128 7.98 -1.77 7.50
C ALA A 128 7.54 -1.36 6.09
N MET A 129 6.93 -2.31 5.37
CA MET A 129 6.39 -2.11 4.03
C MET A 129 4.88 -2.20 4.07
N TRP A 130 4.23 -1.26 3.40
CA TRP A 130 2.77 -1.18 3.29
C TRP A 130 2.38 -0.98 1.83
N ILE A 131 1.17 -1.43 1.50
CA ILE A 131 0.59 -1.35 0.15
C ILE A 131 -0.63 -0.46 0.22
N HIS A 132 -0.66 0.57 -0.62
CA HIS A 132 -1.83 1.39 -0.87
C HIS A 132 -2.49 0.92 -2.18
N GLY A 133 -3.54 0.11 -2.06
CA GLY A 133 -4.18 -0.53 -3.21
C GLY A 133 -4.94 0.45 -4.12
N ASP A 134 -5.14 0.04 -5.38
CA ASP A 134 -5.86 0.82 -6.42
C ASP A 134 -7.16 0.15 -6.91
N LEU A 135 -7.60 -0.92 -6.25
CA LEU A 135 -8.79 -1.65 -6.67
C LEU A 135 -10.06 -0.83 -6.40
N ILE A 136 -10.97 -0.81 -7.38
CA ILE A 136 -12.20 -0.02 -7.31
C ILE A 136 -13.05 -0.34 -6.07
N ARG A 137 -13.12 -1.63 -5.77
CA ARG A 137 -13.80 -2.23 -4.61
C ARG A 137 -12.79 -2.95 -3.71
N GLY A 138 -11.60 -2.38 -3.59
CA GLY A 138 -10.59 -2.85 -2.63
C GLY A 138 -10.52 -1.92 -1.42
N PRO A 139 -9.69 -2.29 -0.43
CA PRO A 139 -9.47 -1.45 0.73
C PRO A 139 -8.83 -0.11 0.33
N ARG A 140 -9.33 0.96 0.95
CA ARG A 140 -8.78 2.32 0.92
C ARG A 140 -7.72 2.53 2.00
N THR A 141 -7.65 1.62 2.98
CA THR A 141 -6.59 1.60 4.00
C THR A 141 -5.31 1.00 3.45
N LEU A 142 -4.18 1.41 4.02
CA LEU A 142 -2.89 0.77 3.80
C LEU A 142 -2.86 -0.56 4.55
N TYR A 143 -2.22 -1.54 3.94
CA TYR A 143 -2.10 -2.87 4.52
C TYR A 143 -0.72 -3.48 4.27
N PRO A 144 -0.19 -4.30 5.19
CA PRO A 144 1.06 -5.00 4.98
C PRO A 144 0.79 -6.26 4.14
N PRO A 145 1.77 -6.79 3.40
CA PRO A 145 1.68 -8.17 2.94
C PRO A 145 1.59 -9.10 4.16
N THR A 146 0.87 -10.21 4.01
CA THR A 146 0.96 -11.32 4.96
C THR A 146 2.36 -11.93 4.93
N LYS A 147 2.71 -12.72 5.94
CA LYS A 147 3.99 -13.44 5.95
C LYS A 147 4.15 -14.31 4.72
N GLU A 148 3.09 -15.00 4.30
CA GLU A 148 3.09 -15.88 3.13
C GLU A 148 3.28 -15.09 1.82
N GLN A 149 2.57 -13.98 1.67
CA GLN A 149 2.74 -13.07 0.51
C GLN A 149 4.15 -12.47 0.49
N PHE A 150 4.68 -12.14 1.65
CA PHE A 150 6.01 -11.57 1.80
C PHE A 150 7.12 -12.59 1.49
N ASP A 151 7.01 -13.80 2.02
CA ASP A 151 7.96 -14.89 1.76
C ASP A 151 7.93 -15.27 0.27
N ALA A 152 6.75 -15.31 -0.36
CA ALA A 152 6.60 -15.53 -1.80
C ALA A 152 7.27 -14.43 -2.64
N LEU A 153 7.13 -13.17 -2.22
CA LEU A 153 7.82 -12.04 -2.84
C LEU A 153 9.34 -12.19 -2.76
N ILE A 154 9.89 -12.46 -1.58
CA ILE A 154 11.34 -12.60 -1.42
C ILE A 154 11.87 -13.80 -2.20
N LYS A 155 11.15 -14.93 -2.17
CA LYS A 155 11.49 -16.10 -2.98
C LYS A 155 11.55 -15.74 -4.46
N PHE A 156 10.55 -15.02 -4.96
CA PHE A 156 10.52 -14.59 -6.36
C PHE A 156 11.71 -13.69 -6.73
N LEU A 157 12.06 -12.72 -5.86
CA LEU A 157 13.15 -11.77 -6.13
C LEU A 157 14.56 -12.37 -6.00
N THR A 158 14.72 -13.47 -5.29
CA THR A 158 16.02 -14.09 -4.99
C THR A 158 16.29 -15.37 -5.77
N THR A 159 15.26 -16.02 -6.31
CA THR A 159 15.43 -17.24 -7.10
C THR A 159 15.88 -16.89 -8.52
N PRO A 160 16.94 -17.52 -9.05
CA PRO A 160 17.30 -17.38 -10.45
C PRO A 160 16.13 -17.73 -11.37
N LEU A 161 16.05 -17.07 -12.53
CA LEU A 161 15.02 -17.29 -13.55
C LEU A 161 15.23 -18.65 -14.25
N GLU A 162 15.10 -19.73 -13.49
CA GLU A 162 15.06 -21.11 -13.98
C GLU A 162 13.69 -21.69 -13.58
N GLU A 163 13.09 -22.45 -14.50
CA GLU A 163 11.64 -22.47 -14.78
C GLU A 163 10.67 -22.86 -13.62
N ASN A 164 9.44 -22.34 -13.73
CA ASN A 164 8.25 -22.52 -12.86
C ASN A 164 8.17 -21.67 -11.57
N LEU A 165 8.58 -20.40 -11.63
CA LEU A 165 8.30 -19.44 -10.57
C LEU A 165 6.82 -19.01 -10.59
N THR A 166 6.11 -19.24 -9.49
CA THR A 166 4.79 -18.65 -9.27
C THR A 166 4.95 -17.15 -9.01
N PHE A 167 4.29 -16.33 -9.83
CA PHE A 167 4.34 -14.89 -9.70
C PHE A 167 3.52 -14.45 -8.47
N PRO A 168 4.13 -13.76 -7.48
CA PRO A 168 3.46 -13.42 -6.22
C PRO A 168 2.58 -12.16 -6.32
N PHE A 169 2.52 -11.52 -7.49
CA PHE A 169 1.81 -10.28 -7.70
C PHE A 169 0.59 -10.46 -8.63
N PRO A 170 -0.39 -9.54 -8.61
CA PRO A 170 -0.54 -8.41 -7.68
C PRO A 170 -0.92 -8.83 -6.25
N ILE A 171 -0.39 -8.13 -5.24
CA ILE A 171 -0.75 -8.34 -3.83
C ILE A 171 -1.94 -7.45 -3.48
N HIS A 172 -3.12 -8.06 -3.43
CA HIS A 172 -4.35 -7.37 -3.04
C HIS A 172 -4.63 -7.51 -1.55
N GLY A 173 -5.11 -6.43 -0.94
CA GLY A 173 -5.46 -6.40 0.47
C GLY A 173 -6.75 -7.17 0.72
N ALA A 174 -6.66 -8.17 1.59
CA ALA A 174 -7.78 -8.96 2.09
C ALA A 174 -7.93 -8.80 3.61
N SER A 175 -8.99 -9.34 4.19
CA SER A 175 -9.26 -9.24 5.63
C SER A 175 -8.12 -9.76 6.52
N ILE A 176 -7.26 -10.66 6.00
CA ILE A 176 -6.08 -11.19 6.69
C ILE A 176 -4.88 -10.23 6.70
N ASN A 177 -4.82 -9.27 5.77
CA ASN A 177 -3.75 -8.28 5.72
C ASN A 177 -3.97 -7.26 6.84
N ARG A 178 -3.26 -7.41 7.95
CA ARG A 178 -3.44 -6.62 9.17
C ARG A 178 -2.07 -6.30 9.78
N PRO A 179 -1.95 -5.19 10.54
CA PRO A 179 -3.00 -4.23 10.86
C PRO A 179 -3.27 -3.25 9.70
N ARG A 180 -4.27 -2.38 9.80
CA ARG A 180 -4.63 -1.40 8.74
C ARG A 180 -4.25 0.00 9.13
N TRP A 181 -3.83 0.82 8.17
CA TRP A 181 -3.54 2.22 8.38
C TRP A 181 -4.45 3.12 7.53
N HIS A 182 -5.06 4.13 8.15
CA HIS A 182 -5.72 5.17 7.38
C HIS A 182 -4.65 5.98 6.60
N PRO A 183 -4.79 6.19 5.28
CA PRO A 183 -3.75 6.84 4.47
C PRO A 183 -3.33 8.21 5.00
N TYR A 184 -4.29 9.01 5.48
CA TYR A 184 -3.99 10.31 6.06
C TYR A 184 -3.13 10.18 7.32
N HIS A 185 -3.52 9.32 8.29
CA HIS A 185 -2.78 9.18 9.55
C HIS A 185 -1.38 8.63 9.30
N ALA A 186 -1.28 7.60 8.46
CA ALA A 186 -0.01 7.02 8.02
C ALA A 186 0.97 8.09 7.54
N PHE A 187 0.54 8.97 6.64
CA PHE A 187 1.40 10.03 6.09
C PHE A 187 1.64 11.17 7.08
N ALA A 188 0.59 11.68 7.73
CA ALA A 188 0.65 12.89 8.53
C ALA A 188 1.39 12.72 9.86
N TYR A 189 1.22 11.55 10.50
CA TYR A 189 1.58 11.37 11.91
C TYR A 189 2.55 10.22 12.15
N TYR A 190 2.65 9.25 11.23
CA TYR A 190 3.41 8.02 11.46
C TYR A 190 4.55 7.81 10.46
N HIS A 191 4.88 8.82 9.66
CA HIS A 191 6.00 8.78 8.70
C HIS A 191 5.95 7.59 7.72
N ILE A 192 4.74 7.15 7.35
CA ILE A 192 4.53 6.06 6.39
C ILE A 192 4.30 6.66 5.00
N PHE A 193 5.38 6.71 4.22
CA PHE A 193 5.42 7.19 2.84
C PHE A 193 6.67 6.66 2.13
N ARG A 194 6.64 6.63 0.79
CA ARG A 194 7.85 6.44 0.00
C ARG A 194 8.60 7.75 -0.12
N ASP A 195 7.91 8.79 -0.60
CA ASP A 195 8.47 10.12 -0.85
C ASP A 195 7.61 11.19 -0.14
N ARG A 196 8.25 12.22 0.44
CA ARG A 196 7.54 13.31 1.16
C ARG A 196 6.57 14.11 0.27
N TYR A 197 6.73 14.03 -1.05
CA TYR A 197 5.88 14.71 -2.01
C TYR A 197 4.81 13.80 -2.65
N GLU A 198 4.72 12.52 -2.28
CA GLU A 198 3.85 11.56 -2.98
C GLU A 198 2.35 11.90 -2.88
N ARG A 199 1.93 12.55 -1.79
CA ARG A 199 0.52 12.83 -1.49
C ARG A 199 0.29 14.27 -1.08
N ARG A 200 -0.82 14.85 -1.54
CA ARG A 200 -1.35 16.11 -1.04
C ARG A 200 -2.39 15.81 0.02
N LEU A 201 -2.03 16.03 1.28
CA LEU A 201 -3.00 15.90 2.35
C LEU A 201 -3.93 17.14 2.39
N PRO A 202 -5.25 16.95 2.55
CA PRO A 202 -6.12 18.04 2.94
C PRO A 202 -5.68 18.60 4.32
N PRO A 203 -6.03 19.86 4.66
CA PRO A 203 -5.65 20.44 5.95
C PRO A 203 -6.17 19.67 7.17
N ASN A 204 -7.30 18.97 7.01
CA ASN A 204 -7.90 18.13 8.02
C ASN A 204 -8.10 16.72 7.44
N PRO A 205 -8.05 15.66 8.27
CA PRO A 205 -8.42 14.33 7.81
C PRO A 205 -9.85 14.37 7.26
N SER A 206 -10.08 13.64 6.17
CA SER A 206 -11.45 13.41 5.69
C SER A 206 -12.29 12.94 6.85
N GLN A 207 -13.48 13.54 7.04
CA GLN A 207 -14.38 13.03 8.06
C GLN A 207 -14.68 11.57 7.76
N PRO A 208 -14.69 10.70 8.79
CA PRO A 208 -15.17 9.33 8.63
C PRO A 208 -16.50 9.39 7.89
N GLY A 209 -16.63 8.63 6.81
CA GLY A 209 -17.91 8.52 6.14
C GLY A 209 -18.97 8.03 7.14
N CYS A 210 -20.24 8.25 6.84
CA CYS A 210 -21.33 7.78 7.70
C CYS A 210 -21.32 6.24 7.93
N VAL A 211 -20.53 5.51 7.14
CA VAL A 211 -20.36 4.05 7.19
C VAL A 211 -18.87 3.72 7.07
N GLU A 212 -18.33 3.08 8.09
CA GLU A 212 -17.03 2.41 8.04
C GLU A 212 -17.27 0.93 7.67
N ASP A 213 -16.43 0.38 6.80
CA ASP A 213 -16.63 -0.96 6.22
C ASP A 213 -15.53 -1.93 6.68
N GLY A 214 -15.91 -3.21 6.86
CA GLY A 214 -15.01 -4.32 7.19
C GLY A 214 -13.95 -4.58 6.13
N MET A 215 -14.19 -4.15 4.89
CA MET A 215 -13.18 -4.18 3.84
C MET A 215 -11.98 -3.26 4.14
N ASP A 216 -12.25 -2.06 4.64
CA ASP A 216 -11.23 -1.07 5.03
C ASP A 216 -10.64 -1.40 6.41
N TRP A 217 -11.50 -1.83 7.34
CA TRP A 217 -11.16 -2.12 8.73
C TRP A 217 -11.69 -3.52 9.12
N PRO A 218 -10.93 -4.60 8.83
CA PRO A 218 -11.34 -5.97 9.12
C PRO A 218 -11.71 -6.25 10.58
N GLU A 219 -11.20 -5.46 11.52
CA GLU A 219 -11.55 -5.50 12.93
C GLU A 219 -13.01 -5.12 13.22
N LEU A 220 -13.69 -4.37 12.35
CA LEU A 220 -15.11 -4.07 12.48
C LEU A 220 -15.97 -5.33 12.35
N ASP A 221 -15.59 -6.24 11.45
CA ASP A 221 -16.23 -7.55 11.31
C ASP A 221 -15.94 -8.43 12.53
N ASP A 222 -14.72 -8.38 13.08
CA ASP A 222 -14.42 -9.08 14.34
C ASP A 222 -15.24 -8.53 15.50
N ARG A 223 -15.39 -7.21 15.63
CA ARG A 223 -16.26 -6.61 16.64
C ARG A 223 -17.70 -7.09 16.47
N ARG A 224 -18.19 -7.21 15.24
CA ARG A 224 -19.53 -7.77 14.96
C ARG A 224 -19.64 -9.22 15.42
N ILE A 225 -18.65 -10.05 15.10
CA ILE A 225 -18.57 -11.44 15.58
C ILE A 225 -18.60 -11.48 17.11
N LEU A 226 -17.81 -10.64 17.78
CA LEU A 226 -17.73 -10.62 19.23
C LEU A 226 -19.04 -10.16 19.89
N LEU A 227 -19.75 -9.21 19.26
CA LEU A 227 -21.07 -8.80 19.72
C LEU A 227 -22.09 -9.94 19.58
N LEU A 228 -22.03 -10.69 18.47
CA LEU A 228 -22.97 -11.78 18.19
C LEU A 228 -22.70 -13.07 18.95
N GLY A 229 -21.45 -13.32 19.39
CA GLY A 229 -21.09 -14.55 20.12
C GLY A 229 -21.79 -14.74 21.47
N GLY A 230 -22.44 -13.69 22.01
CA GLY A 230 -23.29 -13.79 23.20
C GLY A 230 -24.77 -14.08 22.90
N PHE A 231 -25.16 -14.21 21.63
CA PHE A 231 -26.55 -14.37 21.20
C PHE A 231 -26.77 -15.71 20.49
N SER A 232 -27.96 -16.27 20.70
CA SER A 232 -28.47 -17.42 19.96
C SER A 232 -29.67 -17.02 19.11
N SER A 233 -29.85 -17.72 18.00
CA SER A 233 -31.04 -17.67 17.18
C SER A 233 -32.30 -18.06 17.97
N PRO A 234 -33.51 -17.75 17.47
CA PRO A 234 -34.76 -18.20 18.08
C PRO A 234 -34.87 -19.74 18.25
N GLN A 235 -34.09 -20.50 17.48
CA GLN A 235 -34.00 -21.95 17.53
C GLN A 235 -32.98 -22.46 18.57
N GLY A 236 -32.28 -21.58 19.28
CA GLY A 236 -31.27 -21.91 20.29
C GLY A 236 -29.85 -22.08 19.74
N GLU A 237 -29.69 -22.12 18.41
CA GLU A 237 -28.37 -22.24 17.77
C GLU A 237 -27.58 -20.94 17.91
N PRO A 238 -26.28 -20.99 18.27
CA PRO A 238 -25.45 -19.80 18.41
C PRO A 238 -25.27 -19.10 17.05
N TYR A 239 -25.28 -17.77 17.05
CA TYR A 239 -25.08 -16.99 15.81
C TYR A 239 -23.64 -17.07 15.28
N VAL A 240 -22.68 -17.35 16.17
CA VAL A 240 -21.27 -17.52 15.82
C VAL A 240 -20.74 -18.74 16.54
N ASN A 241 -19.92 -19.54 15.87
CA ASN A 241 -19.27 -20.70 16.49
C ASN A 241 -18.12 -20.25 17.43
N ASP A 242 -17.79 -21.10 18.40
CA ASP A 242 -16.79 -20.78 19.43
C ASP A 242 -15.39 -20.53 18.85
N ASP A 243 -15.00 -21.25 17.80
CA ASP A 243 -13.69 -21.12 17.16
C ASP A 243 -13.53 -19.76 16.46
N GLU A 244 -14.57 -19.32 15.75
CA GLU A 244 -14.62 -18.03 15.07
C GLU A 244 -14.65 -16.88 16.09
N TYR A 245 -15.39 -17.05 17.19
CA TYR A 245 -15.41 -16.11 18.29
C TYR A 245 -14.04 -16.00 18.97
N ALA A 246 -13.38 -17.12 19.23
CA ALA A 246 -12.01 -17.15 19.77
C ALA A 246 -11.00 -16.51 18.81
N ALA A 247 -11.10 -16.80 17.51
CA ALA A 247 -10.23 -16.21 16.50
C ALA A 247 -10.46 -14.70 16.36
N ALA A 248 -11.70 -14.22 16.42
CA ALA A 248 -12.03 -12.78 16.41
C ALA A 248 -11.45 -12.06 17.64
N LYS A 249 -11.45 -12.69 18.83
CA LYS A 249 -10.82 -12.14 20.04
C LYS A 249 -9.32 -11.90 19.88
N GLU A 250 -8.62 -12.75 19.13
CA GLU A 250 -7.20 -12.55 18.86
C GLU A 250 -6.97 -11.53 17.74
N ARG A 251 -7.75 -11.60 16.66
CA ARG A 251 -7.61 -10.70 15.50
C ARG A 251 -7.90 -9.23 15.85
N ILE A 252 -8.85 -8.95 16.73
CA ILE A 252 -9.20 -7.58 17.13
C ILE A 252 -8.07 -6.86 17.89
N LYS A 253 -7.08 -7.59 18.40
CA LYS A 253 -5.90 -7.01 19.06
C LYS A 253 -4.88 -6.45 18.05
N ILE A 254 -5.01 -6.81 16.77
CA ILE A 254 -4.07 -6.46 15.70
C ILE A 254 -4.60 -5.22 14.95
N ILE A 255 -4.61 -4.08 15.65
CA ILE A 255 -5.10 -2.80 15.13
C ILE A 255 -4.03 -1.70 15.26
N THR A 256 -4.16 -0.65 14.45
CA THR A 256 -3.31 0.55 14.58
C THR A 256 -4.06 1.66 15.32
N PRO A 257 -3.37 2.70 15.80
CA PRO A 257 -4.02 3.92 16.31
C PRO A 257 -4.97 4.63 15.33
N SER A 258 -4.91 4.29 14.03
CA SER A 258 -5.84 4.83 13.04
C SER A 258 -7.13 4.04 12.90
N SER A 259 -7.24 2.90 13.58
CA SER A 259 -8.45 2.09 13.65
C SER A 259 -9.61 2.88 14.24
N PRO A 260 -10.85 2.62 13.80
CA PRO A 260 -12.03 3.23 14.40
C PRO A 260 -12.49 2.62 15.73
N LEU A 261 -11.81 1.57 16.21
CA LEU A 261 -12.14 0.86 17.45
C LEU A 261 -11.40 1.36 18.69
#